data_AF-A0A6A0QX14-F1
#
_entry.id   AF-A0A6A0QX14-F1
#
_cell.length_a   1.000
_cell.length_b   1.000
_cell.length_c   1.000
_cell.angle_alpha   90.00
_cell.angle_beta   90.00
_cell.angle_gamma   90.00
#
_symmetry.space_group_name_H-M   'P 1'
#
loop_
_entity.id
_entity.type
_entity.pdbx_description
1 polymer ?
#
loop_
_entity_poly.entity_id
_entity_poly.type
_entity_poly.pdbx_seq_one_letter_code
_entity_poly.pdbx_strand_id
1 'polypeptide(L)'
;MLSPEPLTNIVPIQRKGEGAEVVTQYEMHGVEELGLLKMDFLGLRNLATIERALELIERNTGERPDIDHVPLDDEAVFDMFRAGDSMGVFQFEGGPMRALMRNLGPDEFEHLIALNALYRPGPLGAGMHLEYADRKNGKSAVEYLHADLEPVLSGTYGVMVYQEQVMQAAERIAGFSMADADSLRKAMGKKIPAVMDEQLEKFVAGCVEHGYDEDLARELFGFIEHFAGYGFNKSHSAAYAYVAYQTAWLKVHHPAEYMAALLTSAKQNKDRTAAYLHECRMMGINVAVPGVNVSERDFLAHDGEIIFGLSAVRNVGEAVTDLIVAERTKNGPFTSFFDFIDRVDVQALNKRTIESMIKAGAFDNLHDSRRGLLEVAHQIVDATVSRRRAEEAGQFSLFGGASSDIDDVKPDIPEHEWDKKVRLAFEKEMLGLYVSDHPLLGVEKLMASMTDTEIPELWEREDRSQATIGGVIGALNRRYTRAQKPMVYFTVEGLTGAVEAVAFPNVVEEYGPMIREDAVLVLRGRIDHRGDDVKFIVQGVTEPELTSDASVRVRVSASRMSESVAQKLKLVLANHPGSSPVYIHMTGEKGERIVRVSPEHAVNPRSALFAELRELFGPTSVM
;
A
#
# COMPACT_ATOMS: atom_id res chain seq x y z
N MET A 1 -30.69 7.61 -20.55
CA MET A 1 -31.38 8.55 -21.46
C MET A 1 -32.83 8.60 -21.09
N LEU A 2 -33.44 9.77 -21.15
CA LEU A 2 -34.82 10.01 -20.77
C LEU A 2 -35.53 10.65 -21.95
N SER A 3 -36.71 10.13 -22.29
CA SER A 3 -37.52 10.57 -23.43
C SER A 3 -38.96 10.79 -22.97
N PRO A 4 -39.67 11.81 -23.49
CA PRO A 4 -41.08 12.04 -23.18
C PRO A 4 -42.02 11.00 -23.80
N GLU A 5 -41.57 10.29 -24.84
CA GLU A 5 -42.29 9.21 -25.52
C GLU A 5 -41.42 7.94 -25.62
N PRO A 6 -41.98 6.76 -26.01
CA PRO A 6 -41.20 5.54 -26.11
C PRO A 6 -39.94 5.70 -26.97
N LEU A 7 -38.77 5.29 -26.43
CA LEU A 7 -37.48 5.46 -27.11
C LEU A 7 -37.47 4.89 -28.53
N THR A 8 -38.19 3.79 -28.77
CA THR A 8 -38.31 3.15 -30.09
C THR A 8 -38.93 4.04 -31.17
N ASN A 9 -39.62 5.12 -30.80
CA ASN A 9 -40.18 6.08 -31.75
C ASN A 9 -39.14 7.09 -32.25
N ILE A 10 -38.05 7.28 -31.49
CA ILE A 10 -37.07 8.36 -31.71
C ILE A 10 -35.71 7.78 -32.08
N VAL A 11 -35.28 6.74 -31.37
CA VAL A 11 -33.96 6.12 -31.52
C VAL A 11 -34.05 4.60 -31.65
N PRO A 12 -33.30 4.00 -32.58
CA PRO A 12 -33.16 2.56 -32.64
C PRO A 12 -32.42 2.06 -31.40
N ILE A 13 -32.98 1.04 -30.75
CA ILE A 13 -32.38 0.36 -29.60
C ILE A 13 -31.85 -1.02 -30.00
N GLN A 14 -30.91 -1.55 -29.22
CA GLN A 14 -30.36 -2.89 -29.38
C GLN A 14 -30.15 -3.55 -28.02
N ARG A 15 -30.18 -4.89 -28.02
CA ARG A 15 -29.90 -5.72 -26.85
C ARG A 15 -29.09 -6.93 -27.30
N LYS A 16 -27.92 -7.15 -26.69
CA LYS A 16 -27.00 -8.22 -27.07
C LYS A 16 -27.26 -9.52 -26.29
N GLY A 17 -28.43 -10.12 -26.50
CA GLY A 17 -28.83 -11.38 -25.85
C GLY A 17 -29.82 -11.21 -24.70
N GLU A 18 -30.30 -12.34 -24.18
CA GLU A 18 -31.28 -12.35 -23.08
C GLU A 18 -30.63 -11.89 -21.78
N GLY A 19 -31.28 -10.96 -21.06
CA GLY A 19 -30.74 -10.37 -19.82
C GLY A 19 -29.73 -9.24 -20.00
N ALA A 20 -29.25 -8.96 -21.22
CA ALA A 20 -28.31 -7.86 -21.46
C ALA A 20 -28.95 -6.47 -21.31
N GLU A 21 -28.13 -5.46 -21.11
CA GLU A 21 -28.57 -4.06 -21.08
C GLU A 21 -29.16 -3.65 -22.43
N VAL A 22 -30.19 -2.79 -22.37
CA VAL A 22 -30.77 -2.16 -23.55
C VAL A 22 -29.99 -0.89 -23.82
N VAL A 23 -29.42 -0.78 -25.02
CA VAL A 23 -28.60 0.37 -25.42
C VAL A 23 -29.12 0.99 -26.69
N THR A 24 -28.86 2.29 -26.89
CA THR A 24 -29.12 2.96 -28.16
C THR A 24 -28.11 2.51 -29.24
N GLN A 25 -28.52 2.51 -30.51
CA GLN A 25 -27.60 2.32 -31.63
C GLN A 25 -26.91 3.61 -32.07
N TYR A 26 -27.44 4.77 -31.68
CA TYR A 26 -26.78 6.05 -31.92
C TYR A 26 -25.71 6.32 -30.88
N GLU A 27 -24.62 6.93 -31.33
CA GLU A 27 -23.55 7.40 -30.47
C GLU A 27 -23.96 8.68 -29.73
N MET A 28 -23.12 9.10 -28.78
CA MET A 28 -23.37 10.16 -27.83
C MET A 28 -23.91 11.45 -28.46
N HIS A 29 -23.24 12.00 -29.48
CA HIS A 29 -23.64 13.28 -30.07
C HIS A 29 -24.91 13.15 -30.90
N GLY A 30 -25.05 12.06 -31.65
CA GLY A 30 -26.27 11.77 -32.39
C GLY A 30 -27.52 11.73 -31.50
N VAL A 31 -27.41 11.33 -30.24
CA VAL A 31 -28.54 11.39 -29.30
C VAL A 31 -28.80 12.80 -28.76
N GLU A 32 -27.74 13.55 -28.45
CA GLU A 32 -27.87 14.94 -27.99
C GLU A 32 -28.49 15.85 -29.06
N GLU A 33 -28.10 15.66 -30.33
CA GLU A 33 -28.64 16.40 -31.48
C GLU A 33 -30.14 16.14 -31.71
N LEU A 34 -30.64 14.97 -31.28
CA LEU A 34 -32.07 14.63 -31.32
C LEU A 34 -32.88 15.28 -30.18
N GLY A 35 -32.23 16.03 -29.29
CA GLY A 35 -32.88 16.72 -28.17
C GLY A 35 -33.30 15.79 -27.03
N LEU A 36 -32.73 14.59 -26.96
CA LEU A 36 -33.00 13.66 -25.86
C LEU A 36 -32.20 14.02 -24.61
N LEU A 37 -32.82 13.87 -23.43
CA LEU A 37 -32.14 14.11 -22.17
C LEU A 37 -31.17 12.97 -21.87
N LYS A 38 -29.88 13.31 -21.85
CA LYS A 38 -28.79 12.42 -21.44
C LYS A 38 -28.47 12.63 -19.96
N MET A 39 -28.31 11.54 -19.22
CA MET A 39 -27.77 11.54 -17.87
C MET A 39 -26.66 10.51 -17.80
N ASP A 40 -25.53 10.90 -17.24
CA ASP A 40 -24.37 10.03 -17.06
C ASP A 40 -24.38 9.51 -15.63
N PHE A 41 -24.41 8.17 -15.48
CA PHE A 41 -24.27 7.49 -14.21
C PHE A 41 -22.87 6.88 -14.15
N LEU A 42 -21.99 7.46 -13.35
CA LEU A 42 -20.61 7.03 -13.22
C LEU A 42 -20.44 6.13 -12.00
N GLY A 43 -19.85 4.96 -12.19
CA GLY A 43 -19.41 4.10 -11.09
C GLY A 43 -18.09 4.59 -10.51
N LEU A 44 -18.14 5.46 -9.49
CA LEU A 44 -16.92 5.95 -8.82
C LEU A 44 -16.57 5.05 -7.63
N ARG A 45 -15.52 4.24 -7.78
CA ARG A 45 -15.05 3.29 -6.75
C ARG A 45 -14.81 3.94 -5.38
N ASN A 46 -14.32 5.18 -5.35
CA ASN A 46 -14.00 5.86 -4.09
C ASN A 46 -15.21 6.15 -3.23
N LEU A 47 -16.39 6.37 -3.80
CA LEU A 47 -17.62 6.54 -3.03
C LEU A 47 -17.99 5.24 -2.30
N ALA A 48 -17.81 4.09 -2.97
CA ALA A 48 -17.98 2.79 -2.33
C ALA A 48 -16.91 2.53 -1.25
N THR A 49 -15.68 3.00 -1.46
CA THR A 49 -14.62 2.94 -0.43
C THR A 49 -14.97 3.78 0.79
N ILE A 50 -15.46 5.01 0.60
CA ILE A 50 -15.92 5.89 1.70
C ILE A 50 -17.05 5.21 2.46
N GLU A 51 -18.09 4.75 1.76
CA GLU A 51 -19.23 4.07 2.37
C GLU A 51 -18.79 2.86 3.21
N ARG A 52 -17.90 2.04 2.66
CA ARG A 52 -17.33 0.89 3.37
C ARG A 52 -16.52 1.28 4.60
N ALA A 53 -15.75 2.37 4.54
CA ALA A 53 -15.02 2.88 5.69
C ALA A 53 -16.00 3.32 6.79
N LEU A 54 -17.08 4.03 6.43
CA LEU A 54 -18.12 4.44 7.38
C LEU A 54 -18.83 3.24 8.03
N GLU A 55 -19.15 2.19 7.27
CA GLU A 55 -19.70 0.93 7.83
C GLU A 55 -18.77 0.29 8.86
N LEU A 56 -17.45 0.30 8.60
CA LEU A 56 -16.45 -0.24 9.51
C LEU A 56 -16.32 0.61 10.78
N ILE A 57 -16.31 1.94 10.63
CA ILE A 57 -16.27 2.88 11.77
C ILE A 57 -17.52 2.70 12.65
N GLU A 58 -18.70 2.63 12.03
CA GLU A 58 -19.97 2.43 12.73
C GLU A 58 -20.01 1.08 13.44
N ARG A 59 -19.50 0.02 12.82
CA ARG A 59 -19.38 -1.31 13.44
C ARG A 59 -18.48 -1.29 14.68
N ASN A 60 -17.37 -0.55 14.64
CA ASN A 60 -16.35 -0.55 15.69
C ASN A 60 -16.68 0.41 16.84
N THR A 61 -17.25 1.57 16.52
CA THR A 61 -17.46 2.66 17.49
C THR A 61 -18.92 2.83 17.89
N GLY A 62 -19.86 2.33 17.09
CA GLY A 62 -21.29 2.62 17.20
C GLY A 62 -21.69 3.99 16.67
N GLU A 63 -20.74 4.79 16.19
CA GLU A 63 -20.95 6.12 15.63
C GLU A 63 -20.57 6.15 14.15
N ARG A 64 -21.36 6.89 13.35
CA ARG A 64 -21.10 7.08 11.93
C ARG A 64 -20.76 8.55 11.67
N PRO A 65 -19.52 8.87 11.26
CA PRO A 65 -19.14 10.24 10.92
C PRO A 65 -19.99 10.81 9.79
N ASP A 66 -20.34 12.09 9.88
CA ASP A 66 -20.98 12.84 8.80
C ASP A 66 -19.93 13.27 7.78
N ILE A 67 -19.66 12.39 6.81
CA ILE A 67 -18.60 12.60 5.82
C ILE A 67 -18.89 13.81 4.92
N ASP A 68 -20.15 14.21 4.75
CA ASP A 68 -20.57 15.30 3.88
C ASP A 68 -20.42 16.69 4.53
N HIS A 69 -20.04 16.73 5.81
CA HIS A 69 -19.84 17.98 6.56
C HIS A 69 -18.55 17.98 7.40
N VAL A 70 -17.51 17.25 6.97
CA VAL A 70 -16.19 17.31 7.61
C VAL A 70 -15.60 18.73 7.55
N PRO A 71 -14.91 19.19 8.61
CA PRO A 71 -14.25 20.49 8.62
C PRO A 71 -13.18 20.55 7.53
N LEU A 72 -13.06 21.68 6.82
CA LEU A 72 -12.13 21.85 5.69
C LEU A 72 -10.79 22.51 6.09
N ASP A 73 -10.61 22.79 7.37
CA ASP A 73 -9.47 23.47 8.00
C ASP A 73 -8.71 22.56 8.98
N ASP A 74 -8.85 21.24 8.83
CA ASP A 74 -8.18 20.25 9.70
C ASP A 74 -6.66 20.20 9.44
N GLU A 75 -5.88 20.69 10.41
CA GLU A 75 -4.42 20.76 10.33
C GLU A 75 -3.76 19.40 10.14
N ALA A 76 -4.28 18.33 10.76
CA ALA A 76 -3.69 16.99 10.65
C ALA A 76 -3.85 16.42 9.23
N VAL A 77 -4.94 16.78 8.55
CA VAL A 77 -5.14 16.46 7.13
C VAL A 77 -4.14 17.19 6.25
N PHE A 78 -3.90 18.47 6.52
CA PHE A 78 -2.92 19.25 5.77
C PHE A 78 -1.48 18.80 6.06
N ASP A 79 -1.14 18.40 7.29
CA ASP A 79 0.15 17.78 7.62
C ASP A 79 0.45 16.58 6.73
N MET A 80 -0.52 15.67 6.57
CA MET A 80 -0.41 14.51 5.68
C MET A 80 -0.18 14.94 4.22
N PHE A 81 -0.90 15.95 3.72
CA PHE A 81 -0.70 16.46 2.36
C PHE A 81 0.66 17.15 2.18
N ARG A 82 1.14 17.91 3.18
CA ARG A 82 2.45 18.57 3.17
C ARG A 82 3.59 17.57 3.16
N ALA A 83 3.50 16.48 3.93
CA ALA A 83 4.43 15.36 3.86
C ALA A 83 4.34 14.60 2.52
N GLY A 84 3.20 14.72 1.84
CA GLY A 84 2.88 13.95 0.65
C GLY A 84 2.58 12.50 0.97
N ASP A 85 2.03 12.20 2.16
CA ASP A 85 1.60 10.87 2.59
C ASP A 85 0.17 10.55 2.13
N SER A 86 -0.10 10.86 0.87
CA SER A 86 -1.40 10.76 0.22
C SER A 86 -1.62 9.43 -0.50
N MET A 87 -0.82 8.41 -0.22
CA MET A 87 -1.03 7.11 -0.84
C MET A 87 -2.41 6.60 -0.40
N GLY A 88 -3.25 6.22 -1.36
CA GLY A 88 -4.65 5.80 -1.14
C GLY A 88 -5.66 6.94 -1.24
N VAL A 89 -5.21 8.21 -1.18
CA VAL A 89 -6.07 9.39 -1.28
C VAL A 89 -6.43 9.65 -2.73
N PHE A 90 -7.73 9.79 -3.00
CA PHE A 90 -8.25 9.91 -4.36
C PHE A 90 -7.59 11.06 -5.14
N GLN A 91 -7.13 10.81 -6.38
CA GLN A 91 -6.39 11.73 -7.26
C GLN A 91 -4.99 12.16 -6.80
N PHE A 92 -4.64 11.97 -5.53
CA PHE A 92 -3.38 12.42 -4.95
C PHE A 92 -2.34 11.30 -4.72
N GLU A 93 -2.59 10.06 -5.15
CA GLU A 93 -1.67 8.91 -4.92
C GLU A 93 -0.34 9.00 -5.72
N GLY A 94 -0.34 9.70 -6.86
CA GLY A 94 0.74 9.62 -7.84
C GLY A 94 2.07 10.22 -7.34
N GLY A 95 3.19 9.54 -7.56
CA GLY A 95 4.52 10.00 -7.13
C GLY A 95 4.86 11.47 -7.48
N PRO A 96 4.67 11.93 -8.73
CA PRO A 96 4.94 13.33 -9.06
C PRO A 96 3.92 14.31 -8.45
N MET A 97 2.68 13.87 -8.18
CA MET A 97 1.69 14.67 -7.44
C MET A 97 2.12 14.83 -5.98
N ARG A 98 2.59 13.76 -5.33
CA ARG A 98 3.16 13.79 -3.97
C ARG A 98 4.34 14.74 -3.86
N ALA A 99 5.26 14.70 -4.83
CA ALA A 99 6.38 15.63 -4.89
C ALA A 99 5.92 17.09 -5.09
N LEU A 100 4.89 17.31 -5.90
CA LEU A 100 4.31 18.65 -6.07
C LEU A 100 3.66 19.14 -4.78
N MET A 101 2.96 18.29 -4.04
CA MET A 101 2.37 18.66 -2.75
C MET A 101 3.43 19.06 -1.73
N ARG A 102 4.54 18.31 -1.62
CA ARG A 102 5.68 18.72 -0.78
C ARG A 102 6.27 20.07 -1.18
N ASN A 103 6.37 20.34 -2.47
CA ASN A 103 6.89 21.64 -2.94
C ASN A 103 5.89 22.79 -2.70
N LEU A 104 4.58 22.52 -2.84
CA LEU A 104 3.54 23.51 -2.60
C LEU A 104 3.36 23.79 -1.10
N GLY A 105 3.34 22.75 -0.28
CA GLY A 105 3.00 22.80 1.14
C GLY A 105 1.54 23.22 1.36
N PRO A 106 0.52 22.46 0.90
CA PRO A 106 -0.88 22.84 1.02
C PRO A 106 -1.34 22.96 2.48
N ASP A 107 -2.01 24.06 2.82
CA ASP A 107 -2.50 24.42 4.15
C ASP A 107 -3.95 24.96 4.16
N GLU A 108 -4.65 24.88 3.02
CA GLU A 108 -6.07 25.22 2.88
C GLU A 108 -6.70 24.39 1.75
N PHE A 109 -8.02 24.27 1.76
CA PHE A 109 -8.75 23.44 0.81
C PHE A 109 -8.56 23.88 -0.65
N GLU A 110 -8.49 25.19 -0.88
CA GLU A 110 -8.26 25.82 -2.18
C GLU A 110 -6.97 25.31 -2.86
N HIS A 111 -5.93 24.98 -2.08
CA HIS A 111 -4.71 24.41 -2.62
C HIS A 111 -4.92 23.04 -3.27
N LEU A 112 -5.83 22.22 -2.73
CA LEU A 112 -6.18 20.92 -3.34
C LEU A 112 -6.92 21.12 -4.67
N ILE A 113 -7.79 22.12 -4.74
CA ILE A 113 -8.49 22.51 -5.97
C ILE A 113 -7.47 22.94 -7.04
N ALA A 114 -6.46 23.73 -6.66
CA ALA A 114 -5.41 24.20 -7.56
C ALA A 114 -4.48 23.07 -8.02
N LEU A 115 -4.06 22.17 -7.11
CA LEU A 115 -3.24 21.01 -7.44
C LEU A 115 -3.89 20.13 -8.51
N ASN A 116 -5.18 19.81 -8.34
CA ASN A 116 -5.95 19.05 -9.34
C ASN A 116 -6.02 19.75 -10.70
N ALA A 117 -6.13 21.08 -10.71
CA ALA A 117 -6.18 21.86 -11.94
C ALA A 117 -4.82 21.95 -12.65
N LEU A 118 -3.74 22.05 -11.88
CA LEU A 118 -2.38 22.30 -12.38
C LEU A 118 -1.62 21.02 -12.74
N TYR A 119 -1.96 19.88 -12.12
CA TYR A 119 -1.28 18.60 -12.36
C TYR A 119 -1.79 17.92 -13.65
N ARG A 120 -1.51 18.53 -14.80
CA ARG A 120 -1.88 17.99 -16.12
C ARG A 120 -0.88 18.36 -17.23
N PRO A 121 -0.83 17.60 -18.34
CA PRO A 121 -0.04 17.99 -19.51
C PRO A 121 -0.48 19.37 -20.00
N GLY A 122 0.47 20.31 -20.14
CA GLY A 122 0.18 21.73 -20.42
C GLY A 122 0.70 22.63 -19.30
N PRO A 123 -0.07 22.89 -18.21
CA PRO A 123 0.41 23.66 -17.04
C PRO A 123 1.70 23.11 -16.43
N LEU A 124 1.90 21.79 -16.43
CA LEU A 124 3.17 21.19 -16.02
C LEU A 124 4.33 21.58 -16.94
N GLY A 125 4.11 21.60 -18.26
CA GLY A 125 5.11 21.99 -19.25
C GLY A 125 5.41 23.49 -19.25
N ALA A 126 4.41 24.31 -18.90
CA ALA A 126 4.54 25.75 -18.77
C ALA A 126 5.12 26.20 -17.41
N GLY A 127 5.38 25.28 -16.48
CA GLY A 127 5.93 25.61 -15.15
C GLY A 127 4.95 26.30 -14.19
N MET A 128 3.66 26.42 -14.54
CA MET A 128 2.65 27.14 -13.74
C MET A 128 2.51 26.58 -12.31
N HIS A 129 2.61 25.27 -12.16
CA HIS A 129 2.60 24.58 -10.86
C HIS A 129 3.78 24.98 -9.94
N LEU A 130 4.97 25.24 -10.52
CA LEU A 130 6.13 25.71 -9.76
C LEU A 130 5.96 27.19 -9.42
N GLU A 131 5.52 28.01 -10.37
CA GLU A 131 5.27 29.42 -10.15
C GLU A 131 4.20 29.64 -9.05
N TYR A 132 3.11 28.87 -9.10
CA TYR A 132 2.09 28.89 -8.06
C TYR A 132 2.69 28.55 -6.69
N ALA A 133 3.49 27.49 -6.60
CA ALA A 133 4.14 27.09 -5.35
C ALA A 133 5.17 28.12 -4.86
N ASP A 134 5.97 28.71 -5.75
CA ASP A 134 6.99 29.69 -5.38
C ASP A 134 6.36 31.01 -4.91
N ARG A 135 5.28 31.46 -5.55
CA ARG A 135 4.54 32.64 -5.12
C ARG A 135 3.82 32.41 -3.78
N LYS A 136 3.16 31.27 -3.62
CA LYS A 136 2.53 30.86 -2.35
C LYS A 136 3.51 30.84 -1.19
N ASN A 137 4.72 30.32 -1.43
CA ASN A 137 5.79 30.21 -0.43
C ASN A 137 6.68 31.45 -0.30
N GLY A 138 6.34 32.56 -0.97
CA GLY A 138 7.11 33.81 -0.90
C GLY A 138 8.51 33.76 -1.53
N LYS A 139 8.80 32.74 -2.35
CA LYS A 139 10.05 32.62 -3.12
C LYS A 139 10.05 33.52 -4.36
N SER A 140 8.86 33.88 -4.84
CA SER A 140 8.63 34.80 -5.96
C SER A 140 7.58 35.84 -5.59
N ALA A 141 7.70 37.06 -6.11
CA ALA A 141 6.73 38.13 -5.88
C ALA A 141 5.38 37.80 -6.53
N VAL A 142 4.29 38.15 -5.85
CA VAL A 142 2.95 38.13 -6.44
C VAL A 142 2.75 39.43 -7.18
N GLU A 143 2.72 39.35 -8.51
CA GLU A 143 2.52 40.49 -9.40
C GLU A 143 1.22 40.34 -10.18
N TYR A 144 0.54 41.47 -10.38
CA TYR A 144 -0.68 41.57 -11.17
C TYR A 144 -0.44 42.55 -12.31
N LEU A 145 -0.94 42.23 -13.50
CA LEU A 145 -0.83 43.12 -14.66
C LEU A 145 -1.61 44.43 -14.45
N HIS A 146 -2.69 44.38 -13.65
CA HIS A 146 -3.47 45.53 -13.24
C HIS A 146 -4.08 45.31 -11.85
N ALA A 147 -4.32 46.38 -11.09
CA ALA A 147 -4.91 46.31 -9.75
C ALA A 147 -6.30 45.64 -9.74
N ASP A 148 -7.09 45.82 -10.80
CA ASP A 148 -8.42 45.19 -10.90
C ASP A 148 -8.39 43.66 -11.12
N LEU A 149 -7.23 43.08 -11.46
CA LEU A 149 -7.07 41.62 -11.49
C LEU A 149 -6.82 41.03 -10.10
N GLU A 150 -6.34 41.82 -9.14
CA GLU A 150 -5.99 41.33 -7.80
C GLU A 150 -7.18 40.61 -7.13
N PRO A 151 -8.42 41.15 -7.11
CA PRO A 151 -9.54 40.46 -6.47
C PRO A 151 -9.95 39.14 -7.14
N VAL A 152 -9.57 38.92 -8.41
CA VAL A 152 -9.89 37.71 -9.17
C VAL A 152 -8.80 36.64 -9.00
N LEU A 153 -7.53 37.08 -8.89
CA LEU A 153 -6.36 36.22 -8.90
C LEU A 153 -5.66 36.11 -7.54
N SER A 154 -6.09 36.84 -6.51
CA SER A 154 -5.48 36.81 -5.18
C SER A 154 -5.49 35.41 -4.57
N GLY A 155 -6.62 34.69 -4.65
CA GLY A 155 -6.74 33.30 -4.20
C GLY A 155 -5.93 32.28 -5.02
N THR A 156 -5.23 32.70 -6.07
CA THR A 156 -4.29 31.88 -6.83
C THR A 156 -2.94 32.57 -7.00
N TYR A 157 -2.60 33.48 -6.10
CA TYR A 157 -1.29 34.15 -6.05
C TYR A 157 -0.92 34.84 -7.37
N GLY A 158 -1.90 35.43 -8.07
CA GLY A 158 -1.70 36.10 -9.35
C GLY A 158 -1.56 35.17 -10.56
N VAL A 159 -1.61 33.84 -10.35
CA VAL A 159 -1.56 32.85 -11.44
C VAL A 159 -2.98 32.57 -11.92
N MET A 160 -3.25 32.70 -13.22
CA MET A 160 -4.56 32.39 -13.78
C MET A 160 -4.70 30.88 -14.01
N VAL A 161 -5.54 30.22 -13.20
CA VAL A 161 -5.70 28.76 -13.19
C VAL A 161 -7.06 28.32 -13.73
N TYR A 162 -8.10 29.10 -13.43
CA TYR A 162 -9.48 28.66 -13.66
C TYR A 162 -10.16 29.37 -14.83
N GLN A 163 -11.08 28.66 -15.48
CA GLN A 163 -11.97 29.23 -16.49
C GLN A 163 -12.87 30.33 -15.90
N GLU A 164 -13.31 30.14 -14.66
CA GLU A 164 -14.13 31.10 -13.93
C GLU A 164 -13.35 32.40 -13.66
N GLN A 165 -12.02 32.35 -13.49
CA GLN A 165 -11.18 33.55 -13.36
C GLN A 165 -11.09 34.34 -14.67
N VAL A 166 -11.02 33.64 -15.82
CA VAL A 166 -11.10 34.28 -17.15
C VAL A 166 -12.42 35.05 -17.28
N MET A 167 -13.52 34.41 -16.87
CA MET A 167 -14.85 35.03 -16.96
C MET A 167 -14.97 36.26 -16.06
N GLN A 168 -14.54 36.15 -14.80
CA GLN A 168 -14.55 37.25 -13.82
C GLN A 168 -13.63 38.41 -14.23
N ALA A 169 -12.47 38.11 -14.81
CA ALA A 169 -11.57 39.14 -15.33
C ALA A 169 -12.21 39.92 -16.49
N ALA A 170 -12.86 39.22 -17.42
CA ALA A 170 -13.55 39.86 -18.54
C ALA A 170 -14.77 40.69 -18.11
N GLU A 171 -15.57 40.20 -17.16
CA GLU A 171 -16.66 40.97 -16.55
C GLU A 171 -16.13 42.25 -15.91
N ARG A 172 -15.07 42.13 -15.10
CA ARG A 172 -14.58 43.24 -14.29
C ARG A 172 -13.84 44.32 -15.07
N ILE A 173 -13.05 43.94 -16.06
CA ILE A 173 -12.19 44.86 -16.81
C ILE A 173 -12.90 45.39 -18.06
N ALA A 174 -13.58 44.50 -18.80
CA ALA A 174 -14.22 44.85 -20.06
C ALA A 174 -15.74 45.05 -19.94
N GLY A 175 -16.33 44.87 -18.76
CA GLY A 175 -17.78 45.00 -18.55
C GLY A 175 -18.61 43.92 -19.24
N PHE A 176 -18.01 42.76 -19.53
CA PHE A 176 -18.73 41.67 -20.19
C PHE A 176 -19.89 41.16 -19.34
N SER A 177 -21.00 40.81 -19.99
CA SER A 177 -22.01 39.97 -19.33
C SER A 177 -21.44 38.56 -19.09
N MET A 178 -21.96 37.83 -18.11
CA MET A 178 -21.52 36.45 -17.87
C MET A 178 -21.77 35.51 -19.08
N ALA A 179 -22.72 35.86 -19.96
CA ALA A 179 -22.95 35.14 -21.22
C ALA A 179 -21.84 35.42 -22.26
N ASP A 180 -21.40 36.68 -22.35
CA ASP A 180 -20.26 37.06 -23.21
C ASP A 180 -18.96 36.45 -22.67
N ALA A 181 -18.76 36.47 -21.36
CA ALA A 181 -17.61 35.86 -20.69
C ALA A 181 -17.54 34.34 -20.91
N ASP A 182 -18.66 33.61 -20.87
CA ASP A 182 -18.67 32.19 -21.23
C ASP A 182 -18.42 31.97 -22.74
N SER A 183 -18.90 32.87 -23.59
CA SER A 183 -18.62 32.84 -25.02
C SER A 183 -17.12 33.02 -25.31
N LEU A 184 -16.47 33.96 -24.63
CA LEU A 184 -15.02 34.16 -24.63
C LEU A 184 -14.28 32.89 -24.18
N ARG A 185 -14.65 32.31 -23.04
CA ARG A 185 -14.08 31.06 -22.53
C ARG A 185 -14.19 29.91 -23.54
N LYS A 186 -15.35 29.75 -24.19
CA LYS A 186 -15.57 28.73 -25.24
C LYS A 186 -14.71 28.97 -26.47
N ALA A 187 -14.58 30.23 -26.90
CA ALA A 187 -13.77 30.62 -28.05
C ALA A 187 -12.29 30.28 -27.82
N MET A 188 -11.77 30.64 -26.64
CA MET A 188 -10.39 30.35 -26.24
C MET A 188 -10.11 28.85 -26.14
N GLY A 189 -11.03 28.07 -25.55
CA GLY A 189 -10.88 26.62 -25.43
C GLY A 189 -10.85 25.90 -26.79
N LYS A 190 -11.61 26.39 -27.78
CA LYS A 190 -11.66 25.82 -29.14
C LYS A 190 -10.68 26.43 -30.13
N LYS A 191 -9.98 27.52 -29.75
CA LYS A 191 -9.06 28.29 -30.60
C LYS A 191 -9.65 28.64 -31.96
N ILE A 192 -10.89 29.15 -31.99
CA ILE A 192 -11.58 29.51 -33.25
C ILE A 192 -11.14 30.92 -33.65
N PRO A 193 -10.31 31.10 -34.71
CA PRO A 193 -9.65 32.39 -34.97
C PRO A 193 -10.65 33.53 -35.18
N ALA A 194 -11.67 33.32 -36.02
CA ALA A 194 -12.66 34.35 -36.32
C ALA A 194 -13.48 34.79 -35.08
N VAL A 195 -13.74 33.88 -34.15
CA VAL A 195 -14.47 34.22 -32.91
C VAL A 195 -13.54 34.90 -31.92
N MET A 196 -12.26 34.50 -31.86
CA MET A 196 -11.26 35.17 -31.02
C MET A 196 -11.02 36.63 -31.43
N ASP A 197 -10.95 36.91 -32.74
CA ASP A 197 -10.81 38.28 -33.24
C ASP A 197 -12.02 39.15 -32.86
N GLU A 198 -13.25 38.62 -33.00
CA GLU A 198 -14.47 39.32 -32.59
C GLU A 198 -14.48 39.59 -31.07
N GLN A 199 -14.06 38.62 -30.28
CA GLN A 199 -14.00 38.76 -28.82
C GLN A 199 -12.91 39.75 -28.38
N LEU A 200 -11.77 39.80 -29.07
CA LEU A 200 -10.72 40.77 -28.83
C LEU A 200 -11.23 42.20 -29.05
N GLU A 201 -11.89 42.46 -30.19
CA GLU A 201 -12.43 43.80 -30.48
C GLU A 201 -13.46 44.22 -29.42
N LYS A 202 -14.36 43.32 -29.03
CA LYS A 202 -15.34 43.56 -27.96
C LYS A 202 -14.68 43.82 -26.62
N PHE A 203 -13.67 43.04 -26.26
CA PHE A 203 -12.94 43.17 -25.00
C PHE A 203 -12.23 44.53 -24.93
N VAL A 204 -11.50 44.90 -25.99
CA VAL A 204 -10.78 46.17 -26.04
C VAL A 204 -11.74 47.36 -25.98
N ALA A 205 -12.84 47.33 -26.74
CA ALA A 205 -13.86 48.37 -26.70
C ALA A 205 -14.46 48.52 -25.29
N GLY A 206 -14.78 47.41 -24.64
CA GLY A 206 -15.27 47.39 -23.26
C GLY A 206 -14.26 47.97 -22.27
N CYS A 207 -12.98 47.61 -22.38
CA CYS A 207 -11.91 48.14 -21.53
C CYS A 207 -11.78 49.67 -21.68
N VAL A 208 -11.79 50.18 -22.92
CA VAL A 208 -11.70 51.62 -23.18
C VAL A 208 -12.90 52.37 -22.59
N GLU A 209 -14.11 51.80 -22.69
CA GLU A 209 -15.31 52.37 -22.07
C GLU A 209 -15.21 52.41 -20.52
N HIS A 210 -14.53 51.44 -19.92
CA HIS A 210 -14.27 51.37 -18.48
C HIS A 210 -13.03 52.18 -18.03
N GLY A 211 -12.38 52.92 -18.94
CA GLY A 211 -11.30 53.86 -18.64
C GLY A 211 -9.89 53.27 -18.70
N TYR A 212 -9.71 52.10 -19.30
CA TYR A 212 -8.40 51.50 -19.54
C TYR A 212 -7.77 52.02 -20.83
N ASP A 213 -6.44 52.07 -20.86
CA ASP A 213 -5.67 52.34 -22.07
C ASP A 213 -5.80 51.18 -23.07
N GLU A 214 -5.84 51.48 -24.37
CA GLU A 214 -6.03 50.47 -25.42
C GLU A 214 -4.85 49.47 -25.47
N ASP A 215 -3.61 49.93 -25.27
CA ASP A 215 -2.44 49.05 -25.29
C ASP A 215 -2.48 48.07 -24.10
N LEU A 216 -2.86 48.57 -22.92
CA LEU A 216 -3.06 47.75 -21.74
C LEU A 216 -4.21 46.74 -21.93
N ALA A 217 -5.31 47.14 -22.58
CA ALA A 217 -6.43 46.25 -22.87
C ALA A 217 -6.01 45.08 -23.79
N ARG A 218 -5.17 45.35 -24.79
CA ARG A 218 -4.62 44.32 -25.68
C ARG A 218 -3.65 43.39 -24.94
N GLU A 219 -2.83 43.95 -24.06
CA GLU A 219 -1.92 43.16 -23.20
C GLU A 219 -2.71 42.23 -22.25
N LEU A 220 -3.76 42.76 -21.61
CA LEU A 220 -4.66 41.99 -20.74
C LEU A 220 -5.36 40.86 -21.49
N PHE A 221 -5.85 41.13 -22.71
CA PHE A 221 -6.45 40.08 -23.53
C PHE A 221 -5.43 38.99 -23.90
N GLY A 222 -4.22 39.39 -24.32
CA GLY A 222 -3.15 38.45 -24.64
C GLY A 222 -2.73 37.58 -23.45
N PHE A 223 -2.69 38.18 -22.25
CA PHE A 223 -2.50 37.46 -21.00
C PHE A 223 -3.60 36.42 -20.80
N ILE A 224 -4.88 36.81 -20.88
CA ILE A 224 -6.02 35.89 -20.72
C ILE A 224 -5.99 34.77 -21.76
N GLU A 225 -5.73 35.08 -23.04
CA GLU A 225 -5.67 34.12 -24.13
C GLU A 225 -4.60 33.06 -23.90
N HIS A 226 -3.41 33.47 -23.47
CA HIS A 226 -2.31 32.57 -23.15
C HIS A 226 -2.72 31.53 -22.09
N PHE A 227 -3.40 31.98 -21.02
CA PHE A 227 -3.81 31.11 -19.93
C PHE A 227 -5.09 30.32 -20.20
N ALA A 228 -6.01 30.83 -21.00
CA ALA A 228 -7.28 30.15 -21.27
C ALA A 228 -7.09 28.81 -22.00
N GLY A 229 -6.02 28.66 -22.79
CA GLY A 229 -5.61 27.36 -23.33
C GLY A 229 -5.25 26.31 -22.25
N TYR A 230 -4.96 26.77 -21.04
CA TYR A 230 -4.60 25.98 -19.86
C TYR A 230 -5.54 26.21 -18.67
N GLY A 231 -6.69 26.88 -18.86
CA GLY A 231 -7.68 27.06 -17.83
C GLY A 231 -8.39 25.75 -17.49
N PHE A 232 -8.66 25.51 -16.21
CA PHE A 232 -9.45 24.37 -15.75
C PHE A 232 -10.78 24.82 -15.14
N ASN A 233 -11.78 23.96 -15.17
CA ASN A 233 -13.09 24.26 -14.61
C ASN A 233 -13.02 24.13 -13.08
N LYS A 234 -13.17 25.23 -12.35
CA LYS A 234 -13.03 25.28 -10.89
C LYS A 234 -14.09 24.43 -10.21
N SER A 235 -15.33 24.50 -10.66
CA SER A 235 -16.44 23.73 -10.07
C SER A 235 -16.21 22.21 -10.12
N HIS A 236 -15.75 21.68 -11.25
CA HIS A 236 -15.35 20.27 -11.38
C HIS A 236 -14.15 19.93 -10.48
N SER A 237 -13.11 20.78 -10.48
CA SER A 237 -11.92 20.56 -9.65
C SER A 237 -12.26 20.54 -8.16
N ALA A 238 -13.12 21.46 -7.73
CA ALA A 238 -13.55 21.61 -6.33
C ALA A 238 -14.36 20.39 -5.86
N ALA A 239 -15.31 19.92 -6.67
CA ALA A 239 -16.10 18.74 -6.33
C ALA A 239 -15.24 17.47 -6.14
N TYR A 240 -14.24 17.28 -7.00
CA TYR A 240 -13.33 16.13 -6.89
C TYR A 240 -12.28 16.31 -5.78
N ALA A 241 -11.80 17.54 -5.54
CA ALA A 241 -10.95 17.86 -4.41
C ALA A 241 -11.67 17.62 -3.07
N TYR A 242 -12.99 17.83 -3.02
CA TYR A 242 -13.80 17.52 -1.84
C TYR A 242 -13.80 16.02 -1.53
N VAL A 243 -14.03 15.17 -2.54
CA VAL A 243 -13.93 13.71 -2.37
C VAL A 243 -12.52 13.28 -1.94
N ALA A 244 -11.49 13.92 -2.50
CA ALA A 244 -10.12 13.68 -2.07
C ALA A 244 -9.89 14.05 -0.60
N TYR A 245 -10.40 15.22 -0.18
CA TYR A 245 -10.34 15.66 1.21
C TYR A 245 -11.08 14.71 2.15
N GLN A 246 -12.28 14.25 1.80
CA GLN A 246 -13.01 13.24 2.57
C GLN A 246 -12.19 11.94 2.74
N THR A 247 -11.55 11.47 1.68
CA THR A 247 -10.67 10.28 1.78
C THR A 247 -9.42 10.52 2.63
N ALA A 248 -8.84 11.71 2.57
CA ALA A 248 -7.71 12.10 3.40
C ALA A 248 -8.10 12.20 4.89
N TRP A 249 -9.25 12.82 5.17
CA TRP A 249 -9.80 12.93 6.52
C TRP A 249 -10.04 11.56 7.15
N LEU A 250 -10.65 10.63 6.40
CA LEU A 250 -10.82 9.25 6.85
C LEU A 250 -9.48 8.55 7.09
N LYS A 251 -8.48 8.76 6.22
CA LYS A 251 -7.15 8.19 6.39
C LYS A 251 -6.46 8.68 7.67
N VAL A 252 -6.63 9.95 8.02
CA VAL A 252 -5.99 10.57 9.21
C VAL A 252 -6.70 10.16 10.50
N HIS A 253 -8.04 10.23 10.53
CA HIS A 253 -8.81 10.05 11.77
C HIS A 253 -9.27 8.60 12.02
N HIS A 254 -9.43 7.82 10.95
CA HIS A 254 -9.87 6.42 11.00
C HIS A 254 -8.98 5.53 10.11
N PRO A 255 -7.65 5.52 10.34
CA PRO A 255 -6.68 4.91 9.44
C PRO A 255 -6.93 3.42 9.20
N ALA A 256 -7.24 2.64 10.24
CA ALA A 256 -7.43 1.20 10.11
C ALA A 256 -8.69 0.86 9.27
N GLU A 257 -9.81 1.50 9.57
CA GLU A 257 -11.08 1.32 8.85
C GLU A 257 -10.98 1.77 7.39
N TYR A 258 -10.38 2.95 7.16
CA TYR A 258 -10.19 3.48 5.82
C TYR A 258 -9.25 2.60 4.99
N MET A 259 -8.11 2.17 5.55
CA MET A 259 -7.18 1.32 4.85
C MET A 259 -7.75 -0.09 4.61
N ALA A 260 -8.56 -0.65 5.51
CA ALA A 260 -9.29 -1.89 5.27
C ALA A 260 -10.31 -1.77 4.12
N ALA A 261 -11.05 -0.65 4.06
CA ALA A 261 -11.94 -0.35 2.93
C ALA A 261 -11.17 -0.20 1.62
N LEU A 262 -10.02 0.48 1.65
CA LEU A 262 -9.18 0.68 0.48
C LEU A 262 -8.57 -0.63 -0.03
N LEU A 263 -8.07 -1.49 0.86
CA LEU A 263 -7.60 -2.84 0.56
C LEU A 263 -8.70 -3.70 -0.08
N THR A 264 -9.92 -3.60 0.44
CA THR A 264 -11.09 -4.28 -0.11
C THR A 264 -11.38 -3.80 -1.54
N SER A 265 -11.31 -2.49 -1.79
CA SER A 265 -11.52 -1.90 -3.13
C SER A 265 -10.45 -2.29 -4.16
N ALA A 266 -9.28 -2.72 -3.68
CA ALA A 266 -8.13 -3.09 -4.51
C ALA A 266 -7.86 -4.59 -4.57
N LYS A 267 -8.56 -5.44 -3.79
CA LYS A 267 -8.22 -6.87 -3.59
C LYS A 267 -8.00 -7.69 -4.87
N GLN A 268 -8.67 -7.34 -5.98
CA GLN A 268 -8.49 -8.00 -7.29
C GLN A 268 -7.23 -7.55 -8.04
N ASN A 269 -6.66 -6.40 -7.71
CA ASN A 269 -5.43 -5.84 -8.26
C ASN A 269 -4.27 -6.03 -7.27
N LYS A 270 -3.51 -7.11 -7.46
CA LYS A 270 -2.44 -7.51 -6.54
C LYS A 270 -1.35 -6.45 -6.35
N ASP A 271 -0.99 -5.73 -7.40
CA ASP A 271 0.05 -4.70 -7.31
C ASP A 271 -0.41 -3.54 -6.44
N ARG A 272 -1.68 -3.12 -6.56
CA ARG A 272 -2.26 -2.11 -5.67
C ARG A 272 -2.44 -2.62 -4.25
N THR A 273 -2.92 -3.84 -4.09
CA THR A 273 -3.09 -4.46 -2.76
C THR A 273 -1.75 -4.52 -2.03
N ALA A 274 -0.68 -4.94 -2.70
CA ALA A 274 0.67 -4.95 -2.13
C ALA A 274 1.15 -3.53 -1.74
N ALA A 275 0.92 -2.52 -2.60
CA ALA A 275 1.26 -1.13 -2.28
C ALA A 275 0.49 -0.61 -1.06
N TYR A 276 -0.79 -0.95 -0.93
CA TYR A 276 -1.64 -0.52 0.18
C TYR A 276 -1.28 -1.25 1.48
N LEU A 277 -0.87 -2.51 1.41
CA LEU A 277 -0.36 -3.28 2.55
C LEU A 277 0.99 -2.73 3.02
N HIS A 278 1.86 -2.32 2.09
CA HIS A 278 3.09 -1.60 2.42
C HIS A 278 2.78 -0.26 3.10
N GLU A 279 1.79 0.50 2.60
CA GLU A 279 1.35 1.75 3.23
C GLU A 279 0.84 1.50 4.67
N CYS A 280 0.03 0.45 4.91
CA CYS A 280 -0.41 0.10 6.25
C CYS A 280 0.78 -0.10 7.21
N ARG A 281 1.83 -0.80 6.75
CA ARG A 281 3.06 -1.00 7.52
C ARG A 281 3.77 0.32 7.81
N MET A 282 3.87 1.21 6.82
CA MET A 282 4.46 2.55 7.00
C MET A 282 3.69 3.41 8.00
N MET A 283 2.37 3.25 8.05
CA MET A 283 1.50 3.91 9.04
C MET A 283 1.50 3.22 10.41
N GLY A 284 2.24 2.12 10.59
CA GLY A 284 2.25 1.33 11.84
C GLY A 284 0.97 0.51 12.08
N ILE A 285 0.13 0.32 11.07
CA ILE A 285 -1.10 -0.47 11.16
C ILE A 285 -0.75 -1.95 10.99
N ASN A 286 -1.02 -2.75 12.02
CA ASN A 286 -0.83 -4.19 11.95
C ASN A 286 -1.89 -4.83 11.04
N VAL A 287 -1.45 -5.68 10.11
CA VAL A 287 -2.33 -6.48 9.27
C VAL A 287 -2.13 -7.94 9.66
N ALA A 288 -3.14 -8.57 10.25
CA ALA A 288 -3.10 -9.97 10.65
C ALA A 288 -3.35 -10.91 9.45
N VAL A 289 -2.79 -12.13 9.51
CA VAL A 289 -3.10 -13.20 8.55
C VAL A 289 -4.60 -13.52 8.55
N PRO A 290 -5.16 -14.07 7.44
CA PRO A 290 -6.53 -14.54 7.48
C PRO A 290 -6.71 -15.63 8.53
N GLY A 291 -7.91 -15.76 9.07
CA GLY A 291 -8.29 -16.84 9.99
C GLY A 291 -9.74 -17.24 9.79
N VAL A 292 -10.02 -18.54 9.62
CA VAL A 292 -11.40 -19.03 9.34
C VAL A 292 -12.42 -18.63 10.39
N ASN A 293 -11.98 -18.43 11.64
CA ASN A 293 -12.84 -18.05 12.77
C ASN A 293 -13.02 -16.54 12.94
N VAL A 294 -12.18 -15.71 12.33
CA VAL A 294 -12.14 -14.25 12.59
C VAL A 294 -12.30 -13.40 11.33
N SER A 295 -11.80 -13.86 10.18
CA SER A 295 -11.86 -13.15 8.92
C SER A 295 -13.26 -13.16 8.32
N GLU A 296 -13.64 -12.05 7.70
CA GLU A 296 -14.85 -11.96 6.88
C GLU A 296 -14.52 -12.16 5.39
N ARG A 297 -15.50 -11.95 4.51
CA ARG A 297 -15.26 -11.93 3.06
C ARG A 297 -14.21 -10.91 2.68
N ASP A 298 -14.41 -9.68 3.13
CA ASP A 298 -13.59 -8.52 2.84
C ASP A 298 -12.66 -8.20 4.02
N PHE A 299 -11.72 -7.27 3.83
CA PHE A 299 -10.87 -6.83 4.94
C PHE A 299 -11.74 -6.20 6.02
N LEU A 300 -11.36 -6.46 7.27
CA LEU A 300 -12.05 -5.97 8.46
C LEU A 300 -11.05 -5.17 9.30
N ALA A 301 -11.47 -4.05 9.85
CA ALA A 301 -10.70 -3.34 10.89
C ALA A 301 -11.29 -3.70 12.26
N HIS A 302 -10.44 -4.00 13.24
CA HIS A 302 -10.83 -4.28 14.61
C HIS A 302 -9.71 -3.86 15.56
N ASP A 303 -10.03 -3.08 16.60
CA ASP A 303 -9.08 -2.60 17.62
C ASP A 303 -7.80 -1.95 17.06
N GLY A 304 -7.92 -1.21 15.95
CA GLY A 304 -6.79 -0.54 15.29
C GLY A 304 -5.93 -1.47 14.42
N GLU A 305 -6.27 -2.75 14.31
CA GLU A 305 -5.65 -3.73 13.43
C GLU A 305 -6.54 -4.06 12.23
N ILE A 306 -5.93 -4.58 11.15
CA ILE A 306 -6.66 -5.04 9.96
C ILE A 306 -6.57 -6.57 9.89
N ILE A 307 -7.71 -7.24 9.85
CA ILE A 307 -7.81 -8.68 9.60
C ILE A 307 -7.95 -8.92 8.10
N PHE A 308 -7.09 -9.78 7.55
CA PHE A 308 -7.12 -10.11 6.12
C PHE A 308 -8.48 -10.70 5.71
N GLY A 309 -9.05 -10.19 4.62
CA GLY A 309 -10.27 -10.74 4.02
C GLY A 309 -10.00 -12.09 3.35
N LEU A 310 -10.84 -13.09 3.62
CA LEU A 310 -10.65 -14.44 3.06
C LEU A 310 -10.72 -14.44 1.52
N SER A 311 -11.54 -13.58 0.92
CA SER A 311 -11.65 -13.47 -0.55
C SER A 311 -10.44 -12.81 -1.22
N ALA A 312 -9.56 -12.17 -0.45
CA ALA A 312 -8.32 -11.57 -0.96
C ALA A 312 -7.18 -12.59 -1.03
N VAL A 313 -7.33 -13.78 -0.45
CA VAL A 313 -6.37 -14.87 -0.57
C VAL A 313 -6.37 -15.41 -1.99
N ARG A 314 -5.19 -15.58 -2.59
CA ARG A 314 -5.04 -16.11 -3.94
C ARG A 314 -5.76 -17.47 -4.08
N ASN A 315 -6.55 -17.62 -5.15
CA ASN A 315 -7.35 -18.83 -5.43
C ASN A 315 -8.54 -19.09 -4.48
N VAL A 316 -8.92 -18.12 -3.64
CA VAL A 316 -10.14 -18.18 -2.82
C VAL A 316 -11.19 -17.25 -3.43
N GLY A 317 -12.37 -17.77 -3.73
CA GLY A 317 -13.45 -17.00 -4.36
C GLY A 317 -14.39 -16.35 -3.33
N GLU A 318 -15.04 -15.25 -3.71
CA GLU A 318 -16.02 -14.56 -2.87
C GLU A 318 -17.18 -15.47 -2.48
N ALA A 319 -17.78 -16.18 -3.44
CA ALA A 319 -18.90 -17.10 -3.19
C ALA A 319 -18.54 -18.22 -2.19
N VAL A 320 -17.33 -18.78 -2.29
CA VAL A 320 -16.83 -19.78 -1.34
C VAL A 320 -16.68 -19.18 0.06
N THR A 321 -16.20 -17.94 0.13
CA THR A 321 -15.98 -17.24 1.38
C THR A 321 -17.30 -16.93 2.09
N ASP A 322 -18.32 -16.50 1.33
CA ASP A 322 -19.66 -16.25 1.87
C ASP A 322 -20.26 -17.52 2.49
N LEU A 323 -20.03 -18.69 1.87
CA LEU A 323 -20.47 -19.99 2.42
C LEU A 323 -19.75 -20.32 3.73
N ILE A 324 -18.44 -20.10 3.82
CA ILE A 324 -17.65 -20.32 5.04
C ILE A 324 -18.14 -19.42 6.18
N VAL A 325 -18.32 -18.12 5.90
CA VAL A 325 -18.79 -17.14 6.88
C VAL A 325 -20.22 -17.44 7.33
N ALA A 326 -21.11 -17.81 6.41
CA ALA A 326 -22.49 -18.17 6.73
C ALA A 326 -22.57 -19.41 7.62
N GLU A 327 -21.77 -20.44 7.32
CA GLU A 327 -21.68 -21.66 8.13
C GLU A 327 -21.15 -21.37 9.54
N ARG A 328 -20.08 -20.57 9.66
CA ARG A 328 -19.55 -20.12 10.96
C ARG A 328 -20.58 -19.31 11.76
N THR A 329 -21.29 -18.40 11.10
CA THR A 329 -22.29 -17.53 11.75
C THR A 329 -23.47 -18.35 12.28
N LYS A 330 -23.89 -19.38 11.55
CA LYS A 330 -25.01 -20.23 11.93
C LYS A 330 -24.66 -21.23 13.03
N ASN A 331 -23.49 -21.87 12.95
CA ASN A 331 -23.13 -23.02 13.77
C ASN A 331 -21.97 -22.78 14.74
N GLY A 332 -21.46 -21.53 14.83
CA GLY A 332 -20.36 -21.14 15.71
C GLY A 332 -18.96 -21.36 15.09
N PRO A 333 -17.89 -21.04 15.84
CA PRO A 333 -16.52 -21.17 15.35
C PRO A 333 -16.15 -22.62 15.03
N PHE A 334 -15.20 -22.80 14.12
CA PHE A 334 -14.60 -24.09 13.80
C PHE A 334 -13.61 -24.49 14.90
N THR A 335 -13.70 -25.74 15.34
CA THR A 335 -12.90 -26.27 16.46
C THR A 335 -11.62 -26.98 16.02
N SER A 336 -11.58 -27.49 14.79
CA SER A 336 -10.43 -28.19 14.20
C SER A 336 -10.52 -28.16 12.67
N PHE A 337 -9.43 -28.50 11.98
CA PHE A 337 -9.45 -28.61 10.52
C PHE A 337 -10.48 -29.63 10.03
N PHE A 338 -10.65 -30.76 10.75
CA PHE A 338 -11.68 -31.75 10.42
C PHE A 338 -13.09 -31.19 10.58
N ASP A 339 -13.35 -30.46 11.67
CA ASP A 339 -14.65 -29.79 11.90
C ASP A 339 -14.98 -28.80 10.78
N PHE A 340 -13.98 -28.05 10.31
CA PHE A 340 -14.13 -27.17 9.14
C PHE A 340 -14.53 -27.96 7.89
N ILE A 341 -13.76 -29.00 7.51
CA ILE A 341 -14.01 -29.79 6.30
C ILE A 341 -15.37 -30.51 6.38
N ASP A 342 -15.76 -30.99 7.57
CA ASP A 342 -17.01 -31.70 7.81
C ASP A 342 -18.25 -30.79 7.76
N ARG A 343 -18.11 -29.49 8.02
CA ARG A 343 -19.23 -28.53 8.10
C ARG A 343 -19.44 -27.67 6.87
N VAL A 344 -18.37 -27.22 6.21
CA VAL A 344 -18.48 -26.27 5.10
C VAL A 344 -19.11 -26.89 3.85
N ASP A 345 -19.70 -26.06 3.00
CA ASP A 345 -20.29 -26.49 1.72
C ASP A 345 -19.26 -27.18 0.81
N VAL A 346 -19.70 -28.15 -0.01
CA VAL A 346 -18.83 -28.89 -0.93
C VAL A 346 -18.10 -27.99 -1.93
N GLN A 347 -18.67 -26.83 -2.27
CA GLN A 347 -18.01 -25.83 -3.13
C GLN A 347 -16.78 -25.21 -2.48
N ALA A 348 -16.72 -25.17 -1.15
CA ALA A 348 -15.55 -24.71 -0.40
C ALA A 348 -14.45 -25.79 -0.33
N LEU A 349 -14.78 -27.06 -0.57
CA LEU A 349 -13.86 -28.20 -0.52
C LEU A 349 -13.07 -28.38 -1.82
N ASN A 350 -12.64 -27.27 -2.43
CA ASN A 350 -11.72 -27.32 -3.56
C ASN A 350 -10.27 -27.44 -3.05
N LYS A 351 -9.55 -28.49 -3.48
CA LYS A 351 -8.15 -28.73 -3.11
C LYS A 351 -7.26 -27.49 -3.20
N ARG A 352 -7.31 -26.77 -4.33
CA ARG A 352 -6.49 -25.57 -4.55
C ARG A 352 -6.86 -24.43 -3.61
N THR A 353 -8.13 -24.28 -3.27
CA THR A 353 -8.62 -23.29 -2.31
C THR A 353 -8.12 -23.62 -0.90
N ILE A 354 -8.26 -24.88 -0.47
CA ILE A 354 -7.77 -25.36 0.82
C ILE A 354 -6.25 -25.22 0.95
N GLU A 355 -5.47 -25.64 -0.06
CA GLU A 355 -4.02 -25.44 -0.09
C GLU A 355 -3.64 -23.96 0.06
N SER A 356 -4.36 -23.06 -0.62
CA SER A 356 -4.08 -21.63 -0.57
C SER A 356 -4.43 -21.04 0.79
N MET A 357 -5.54 -21.47 1.41
CA MET A 357 -5.93 -21.09 2.76
C MET A 357 -4.92 -21.58 3.81
N ILE A 358 -4.42 -22.81 3.70
CA ILE A 358 -3.37 -23.35 4.58
C ILE A 358 -2.09 -22.51 4.44
N LYS A 359 -1.61 -22.31 3.21
CA LYS A 359 -0.40 -21.51 2.95
C LYS A 359 -0.52 -20.07 3.46
N ALA A 360 -1.70 -19.48 3.34
CA ALA A 360 -2.03 -18.13 3.82
C ALA A 360 -2.15 -18.02 5.35
N GLY A 361 -2.24 -19.14 6.09
CA GLY A 361 -2.40 -19.13 7.54
C GLY A 361 -3.83 -19.09 8.05
N ALA A 362 -4.83 -19.32 7.17
CA ALA A 362 -6.25 -19.29 7.54
C ALA A 362 -6.62 -20.26 8.68
N PHE A 363 -5.83 -21.31 8.89
CA PHE A 363 -6.08 -22.35 9.89
C PHE A 363 -5.15 -22.27 11.11
N ASP A 364 -4.29 -21.25 11.21
CA ASP A 364 -3.31 -21.14 12.31
C ASP A 364 -3.99 -21.08 13.70
N ASN A 365 -5.19 -20.51 13.77
CA ASN A 365 -6.02 -20.45 14.99
C ASN A 365 -6.57 -21.82 15.43
N LEU A 366 -6.39 -22.88 14.64
CA LEU A 366 -6.76 -24.25 14.98
C LEU A 366 -5.57 -25.06 15.53
N HIS A 367 -4.39 -24.43 15.62
CA HIS A 367 -3.15 -24.98 16.22
C HIS A 367 -2.52 -26.18 15.50
N ASP A 368 -2.94 -26.46 14.27
CA ASP A 368 -2.30 -27.45 13.41
C ASP A 368 -1.11 -26.83 12.63
N SER A 369 -0.07 -27.63 12.35
CA SER A 369 1.04 -27.18 11.50
C SER A 369 0.57 -26.96 10.05
N ARG A 370 0.99 -25.86 9.42
CA ARG A 370 0.66 -25.59 8.01
C ARG A 370 1.24 -26.66 7.09
N ARG A 371 2.49 -27.07 7.32
CA ARG A 371 3.12 -28.14 6.56
C ARG A 371 2.42 -29.48 6.79
N GLY A 372 2.14 -29.82 8.05
CA GLY A 372 1.38 -31.03 8.38
C GLY A 372 0.04 -31.09 7.66
N LEU A 373 -0.74 -30.00 7.74
CA LEU A 373 -2.02 -29.87 7.04
C LEU A 373 -1.88 -30.05 5.53
N LEU A 374 -0.88 -29.41 4.91
CA LEU A 374 -0.70 -29.49 3.45
C LEU A 374 -0.40 -30.92 2.99
N GLU A 375 0.31 -31.73 3.79
CA GLU A 375 0.64 -33.12 3.46
C GLU A 375 -0.61 -34.02 3.43
N VAL A 376 -1.60 -33.77 4.28
CA VAL A 376 -2.81 -34.62 4.42
C VAL A 376 -4.09 -34.01 3.85
N ALA A 377 -4.14 -32.70 3.58
CA ALA A 377 -5.36 -31.99 3.20
C ALA A 377 -6.06 -32.58 1.97
N HIS A 378 -5.31 -32.98 0.94
CA HIS A 378 -5.89 -33.58 -0.26
C HIS A 378 -6.59 -34.90 0.02
N GLN A 379 -5.98 -35.75 0.83
CA GLN A 379 -6.56 -37.03 1.24
C GLN A 379 -7.84 -36.80 2.06
N ILE A 380 -7.82 -35.86 3.00
CA ILE A 380 -8.97 -35.51 3.84
C ILE A 380 -10.13 -34.97 2.99
N VAL A 381 -9.84 -34.07 2.06
CA VAL A 381 -10.85 -33.50 1.14
C VAL A 381 -11.46 -34.59 0.25
N ASP A 382 -10.65 -35.46 -0.36
CA ASP A 382 -11.14 -36.54 -1.23
C ASP A 382 -12.03 -37.53 -0.48
N ALA A 383 -11.63 -37.91 0.73
CA ALA A 383 -12.41 -38.81 1.59
C ALA A 383 -13.76 -38.18 1.95
N THR A 384 -13.76 -36.90 2.35
CA THR A 384 -14.99 -36.18 2.74
C THR A 384 -15.96 -36.01 1.59
N VAL A 385 -15.46 -35.58 0.42
CA VAL A 385 -16.30 -35.40 -0.78
C VAL A 385 -16.88 -36.73 -1.25
N SER A 386 -16.08 -37.81 -1.20
CA SER A 386 -16.55 -39.16 -1.52
C SER A 386 -17.64 -39.63 -0.56
N ARG A 387 -17.43 -39.44 0.75
CA ARG A 387 -18.41 -39.79 1.80
C ARG A 387 -19.74 -39.06 1.61
N ARG A 388 -19.71 -37.73 1.43
CA ARG A 388 -20.92 -36.92 1.20
C ARG A 388 -21.65 -37.31 -0.08
N ARG A 389 -20.93 -37.61 -1.15
CA ARG A 389 -21.53 -38.07 -2.41
C ARG A 389 -22.24 -39.42 -2.26
N ALA A 390 -21.69 -40.33 -1.45
CA ALA A 390 -22.33 -41.61 -1.14
C ALA A 390 -23.61 -41.43 -0.30
N GLU A 391 -23.58 -40.52 0.68
CA GLU A 391 -24.75 -40.14 1.49
C GLU A 391 -25.87 -39.53 0.64
N GLU A 392 -25.55 -38.58 -0.24
CA GLU A 392 -26.51 -37.96 -1.17
C GLU A 392 -27.09 -38.96 -2.18
N ALA A 393 -26.30 -39.95 -2.61
CA ALA A 393 -26.74 -41.03 -3.49
C ALA A 393 -27.66 -42.06 -2.78
N GLY A 394 -27.97 -41.86 -1.49
CA GLY A 394 -28.80 -42.76 -0.71
C GLY A 394 -28.12 -44.09 -0.38
N GLN A 395 -26.81 -44.20 -0.57
CA GLN A 395 -25.99 -45.29 -0.03
C GLN A 395 -25.73 -45.03 1.45
N PHE A 396 -26.80 -44.97 2.25
CA PHE A 396 -26.67 -45.18 3.68
C PHE A 396 -26.18 -46.62 3.86
N SER A 397 -25.08 -46.81 4.59
CA SER A 397 -24.67 -48.14 5.02
C SER A 397 -25.80 -48.72 5.89
N LEU A 398 -26.70 -49.48 5.26
CA LEU A 398 -27.93 -50.03 5.85
C LEU A 398 -27.64 -51.23 6.79
N PHE A 399 -26.38 -51.42 7.18
CA PHE A 399 -25.90 -52.43 8.10
C PHE A 399 -25.10 -51.79 9.23
N GLY A 400 -25.81 -51.19 10.18
CA GLY A 400 -25.25 -50.72 11.46
C GLY A 400 -24.82 -51.86 12.38
N GLY A 401 -23.78 -52.61 12.01
CA GLY A 401 -23.32 -53.75 12.82
C GLY A 401 -21.94 -54.34 12.52
N ALA A 402 -21.22 -53.85 11.52
CA ALA A 402 -19.79 -54.14 11.37
C ALA A 402 -19.14 -52.84 10.90
N SER A 403 -18.37 -52.20 11.78
CA SER A 403 -17.48 -51.12 11.38
C SER A 403 -16.53 -51.69 10.33
N SER A 404 -16.76 -51.33 9.06
CA SER A 404 -15.65 -51.27 8.13
C SER A 404 -14.76 -50.15 8.65
N ASP A 405 -13.73 -50.52 9.42
CA ASP A 405 -12.68 -49.65 9.99
C ASP A 405 -11.84 -48.91 8.92
N ILE A 406 -12.42 -48.64 7.74
CA ILE A 406 -11.76 -48.08 6.55
C ILE A 406 -12.20 -46.63 6.28
N ASP A 407 -13.37 -46.18 6.79
CA ASP A 407 -13.95 -44.88 6.38
C ASP A 407 -13.82 -43.73 7.40
N ASP A 408 -13.27 -43.98 8.60
CA ASP A 408 -13.17 -42.95 9.67
C ASP A 408 -11.74 -42.79 10.23
N VAL A 409 -10.73 -43.24 9.48
CA VAL A 409 -9.34 -42.97 9.83
C VAL A 409 -9.03 -41.53 9.43
N LYS A 410 -9.28 -40.60 10.36
CA LYS A 410 -8.74 -39.24 10.28
C LYS A 410 -7.22 -39.37 10.28
N PRO A 411 -6.52 -39.06 9.16
CA PRO A 411 -5.07 -39.17 9.13
C PRO A 411 -4.49 -38.22 10.17
N ASP A 412 -3.52 -38.69 10.94
CA ASP A 412 -2.80 -37.84 11.88
C ASP A 412 -2.12 -36.69 11.11
N ILE A 413 -2.34 -35.45 11.57
CA ILE A 413 -1.69 -34.27 11.01
C ILE A 413 -0.28 -34.21 11.62
N PRO A 414 0.80 -34.32 10.80
CA PRO A 414 2.15 -34.26 11.35
C PRO A 414 2.44 -32.91 12.01
N GLU A 415 3.18 -32.92 13.12
CA GLU A 415 3.52 -31.70 13.87
C GLU A 415 4.71 -30.92 13.28
N HIS A 416 5.38 -31.45 12.25
CA HIS A 416 6.57 -30.80 11.69
C HIS A 416 6.22 -29.58 10.85
N GLU A 417 6.94 -28.49 11.05
CA GLU A 417 6.70 -27.22 10.35
C GLU A 417 7.83 -26.88 9.36
N TRP A 418 7.54 -26.00 8.40
CA TRP A 418 8.59 -25.39 7.56
C TRP A 418 9.52 -24.48 8.38
N ASP A 419 10.70 -24.24 7.82
CA ASP A 419 11.50 -23.11 8.29
C ASP A 419 10.74 -21.78 8.08
N LYS A 420 11.12 -20.76 8.86
CA LYS A 420 10.49 -19.44 8.81
C LYS A 420 10.50 -18.84 7.39
N LYS A 421 11.59 -19.05 6.65
CA LYS A 421 11.79 -18.47 5.31
C LYS A 421 10.79 -19.04 4.30
N VAL A 422 10.59 -20.36 4.30
CA VAL A 422 9.64 -21.04 3.42
C VAL A 422 8.21 -20.69 3.80
N ARG A 423 7.88 -20.63 5.10
CA ARG A 423 6.54 -20.20 5.56
C ARG A 423 6.20 -18.79 5.09
N LEU A 424 7.12 -17.84 5.29
CA LEU A 424 6.98 -16.46 4.84
C LEU A 424 6.88 -16.35 3.31
N ALA A 425 7.62 -17.16 2.56
CA ALA A 425 7.51 -17.20 1.11
C ALA A 425 6.10 -17.61 0.64
N PHE A 426 5.47 -18.59 1.30
CA PHE A 426 4.08 -18.98 1.01
C PHE A 426 3.08 -17.87 1.35
N GLU A 427 3.27 -17.15 2.45
CA GLU A 427 2.44 -16.00 2.77
C GLU A 427 2.53 -14.93 1.70
N LYS A 428 3.75 -14.54 1.29
CA LYS A 428 3.91 -13.58 0.20
C LYS A 428 3.27 -14.06 -1.10
N GLU A 429 3.38 -15.36 -1.41
CA GLU A 429 2.77 -15.94 -2.61
C GLU A 429 1.23 -15.85 -2.59
N MET A 430 0.62 -16.07 -1.41
CA MET A 430 -0.84 -16.13 -1.24
C MET A 430 -1.49 -14.79 -0.91
N LEU A 431 -0.81 -13.93 -0.15
CA LEU A 431 -1.30 -12.68 0.45
C LEU A 431 -0.68 -11.43 -0.18
N GLY A 432 0.46 -11.55 -0.87
CA GLY A 432 1.16 -10.44 -1.52
C GLY A 432 2.21 -9.72 -0.65
N LEU A 433 2.23 -9.98 0.66
CA LEU A 433 3.30 -9.55 1.58
C LEU A 433 3.60 -10.61 2.65
N TYR A 434 4.66 -10.38 3.41
CA TYR A 434 4.91 -11.06 4.68
C TYR A 434 3.98 -10.50 5.76
N VAL A 435 2.99 -11.27 6.20
CA VAL A 435 1.92 -10.80 7.09
C VAL A 435 2.15 -11.23 8.53
N SER A 436 2.45 -12.52 8.76
CA SER A 436 2.59 -13.05 10.13
C SER A 436 3.88 -12.62 10.82
N ASP A 437 4.93 -12.31 10.05
CA ASP A 437 6.27 -12.10 10.56
C ASP A 437 7.12 -11.33 9.53
N HIS A 438 8.16 -10.62 9.97
CA HIS A 438 9.07 -9.89 9.11
C HIS A 438 10.36 -10.70 8.90
N PRO A 439 10.98 -10.71 7.70
CA PRO A 439 12.25 -11.44 7.51
C PRO A 439 13.40 -10.96 8.41
N LEU A 440 13.31 -9.76 8.99
CA LEU A 440 14.28 -9.23 9.96
C LEU A 440 14.03 -9.68 11.41
N LEU A 441 12.83 -10.16 11.73
CA LEU A 441 12.52 -10.65 13.07
C LEU A 441 13.29 -11.97 13.32
N GLY A 442 13.98 -12.07 14.45
CA GLY A 442 14.93 -13.14 14.78
C GLY A 442 16.40 -12.84 14.43
N VAL A 443 16.69 -11.78 13.68
CA VAL A 443 18.06 -11.32 13.39
C VAL A 443 18.34 -9.89 13.86
N GLU A 444 17.49 -9.34 14.74
CA GLU A 444 17.52 -7.96 15.21
C GLU A 444 18.87 -7.61 15.84
N LYS A 445 19.40 -8.50 16.69
CA LYS A 445 20.71 -8.29 17.33
C LYS A 445 21.87 -8.30 16.34
N LEU A 446 21.79 -9.14 15.31
CA LEU A 446 22.80 -9.19 14.27
C LEU A 446 22.74 -7.91 13.44
N MET A 447 21.54 -7.50 13.03
CA MET A 447 21.31 -6.27 12.29
C MET A 447 21.79 -5.05 13.10
N ALA A 448 21.36 -4.91 14.35
CA ALA A 448 21.79 -3.83 15.25
C ALA A 448 23.32 -3.79 15.48
N SER A 449 24.02 -4.92 15.38
CA SER A 449 25.49 -4.95 15.47
C SER A 449 26.20 -4.49 14.19
N MET A 450 25.49 -4.50 13.05
CA MET A 450 26.02 -4.14 11.73
C MET A 450 25.51 -2.79 11.23
N THR A 451 24.46 -2.23 11.84
CA THR A 451 23.87 -0.94 11.54
C THR A 451 24.21 0.09 12.61
N ASP A 452 24.23 1.37 12.23
CA ASP A 452 24.49 2.49 13.14
C ASP A 452 23.32 3.49 13.24
N THR A 453 22.26 3.25 12.47
CA THR A 453 21.10 4.13 12.33
C THR A 453 19.87 3.28 12.05
N GLU A 454 18.78 3.49 12.79
CA GLU A 454 17.48 2.94 12.41
C GLU A 454 16.88 3.77 11.27
N ILE A 455 16.00 3.17 10.46
CA ILE A 455 15.47 3.85 9.28
C ILE A 455 14.74 5.17 9.64
N PRO A 456 13.86 5.25 10.65
CA PRO A 456 13.21 6.51 11.02
C PRO A 456 14.19 7.62 11.44
N GLU A 457 15.34 7.27 12.03
CA GLU A 457 16.35 8.25 12.47
C GLU A 457 17.03 8.98 11.30
N LEU A 458 16.89 8.47 10.07
CA LEU A 458 17.46 9.12 8.88
C LEU A 458 16.87 10.52 8.62
N TRP A 459 15.65 10.78 9.11
CA TRP A 459 14.99 12.09 9.02
C TRP A 459 15.54 13.10 10.03
N GLU A 460 16.11 12.64 11.15
CA GLU A 460 16.68 13.49 12.19
C GLU A 460 18.18 13.77 11.97
N ARG A 461 18.85 12.97 11.13
CA ARG A 461 20.28 13.12 10.84
C ARG A 461 20.55 14.23 9.82
N GLU A 462 21.77 14.77 9.90
CA GLU A 462 22.21 15.84 8.98
C GLU A 462 22.26 15.36 7.52
N ASP A 463 21.85 16.23 6.59
CA ASP A 463 21.97 16.01 5.14
C ASP A 463 23.42 15.65 4.77
N ARG A 464 23.57 14.71 3.84
CA ARG A 464 24.86 14.17 3.36
C ARG A 464 25.70 13.43 4.39
N SER A 465 25.23 13.26 5.63
CA SER A 465 25.91 12.41 6.60
C SER A 465 25.91 10.94 6.15
N GLN A 466 26.86 10.18 6.71
CA GLN A 466 27.00 8.76 6.44
C GLN A 466 26.15 7.98 7.44
N ALA A 467 25.49 6.93 6.95
CA ALA A 467 24.73 6.01 7.78
C ALA A 467 24.86 4.58 7.24
N THR A 468 24.72 3.62 8.14
CA THR A 468 24.65 2.20 7.84
C THR A 468 23.31 1.69 8.33
N ILE A 469 22.42 1.39 7.38
CA ILE A 469 21.08 0.89 7.65
C ILE A 469 20.96 -0.57 7.23
N GLY A 470 19.93 -1.24 7.72
CA GLY A 470 19.71 -2.64 7.45
C GLY A 470 18.23 -2.92 7.22
N GLY A 471 17.93 -3.73 6.21
CA GLY A 471 16.55 -4.01 5.88
C GLY A 471 16.37 -5.09 4.83
N VAL A 472 15.11 -5.39 4.54
CA VAL A 472 14.69 -6.24 3.43
C VAL A 472 14.52 -5.37 2.19
N ILE A 473 15.08 -5.82 1.07
CA ILE A 473 14.94 -5.13 -0.20
C ILE A 473 13.54 -5.40 -0.77
N GLY A 474 12.76 -4.33 -0.94
CA GLY A 474 11.47 -4.35 -1.63
C GLY A 474 11.60 -4.40 -3.15
N ALA A 475 10.56 -3.94 -3.85
CA ALA A 475 10.51 -3.98 -5.32
C ALA A 475 11.64 -3.17 -5.98
N LEU A 476 12.24 -3.72 -7.04
CA LEU A 476 13.36 -3.12 -7.75
C LEU A 476 12.92 -2.39 -9.02
N ASN A 477 13.14 -1.08 -9.11
CA ASN A 477 12.94 -0.29 -10.32
C ASN A 477 14.28 0.01 -11.02
N ARG A 478 14.57 -0.76 -12.07
CA ARG A 478 15.79 -0.60 -12.87
C ARG A 478 15.58 0.48 -13.93
N ARG A 479 16.46 1.48 -13.93
CA ARG A 479 16.50 2.56 -14.92
C ARG A 479 17.89 2.65 -15.55
N TYR A 480 17.96 3.34 -16.69
CA TYR A 480 19.22 3.66 -17.34
C TYR A 480 19.47 5.16 -17.25
N THR A 481 20.73 5.52 -16.96
CA THR A 481 21.19 6.91 -17.02
C THR A 481 21.22 7.41 -18.48
N ARG A 482 21.39 8.72 -18.69
CA ARG A 482 21.59 9.29 -20.04
C ARG A 482 22.77 8.66 -20.79
N ALA A 483 23.78 8.17 -20.06
CA ALA A 483 24.93 7.44 -20.60
C ALA A 483 24.68 5.92 -20.76
N GLN A 484 23.42 5.46 -20.72
CA GLN A 484 23.02 4.05 -20.86
C GLN A 484 23.62 3.09 -19.81
N LYS A 485 24.05 3.61 -18.64
CA LYS A 485 24.49 2.77 -17.52
C LYS A 485 23.32 2.42 -16.58
N PRO A 486 23.26 1.19 -16.03
CA PRO A 486 22.17 0.75 -15.17
C PRO A 486 22.20 1.46 -13.82
N MET A 487 21.02 1.82 -13.30
CA MET A 487 20.79 2.42 -11.99
C MET A 487 19.54 1.77 -11.40
N VAL A 488 19.49 1.56 -10.10
CA VAL A 488 18.37 0.86 -9.45
C VAL A 488 17.82 1.69 -8.30
N TYR A 489 16.50 1.88 -8.30
CA TYR A 489 15.74 2.42 -7.17
C TYR A 489 15.02 1.28 -6.48
N PHE A 490 15.01 1.26 -5.15
CA PHE A 490 14.32 0.25 -4.36
C PHE A 490 14.00 0.76 -2.97
N THR A 491 13.01 0.16 -2.33
CA THR A 491 12.71 0.44 -0.92
C THR A 491 13.49 -0.51 -0.02
N VAL A 492 14.01 0.02 1.08
CA VAL A 492 14.64 -0.75 2.15
C VAL A 492 13.67 -0.74 3.32
N GLU A 493 13.14 -1.90 3.66
CA GLU A 493 12.18 -2.07 4.76
C GLU A 493 12.90 -2.56 6.02
N GLY A 494 12.87 -1.75 7.08
CA GLY A 494 13.34 -2.07 8.41
C GLY A 494 12.19 -2.60 9.29
N LEU A 495 12.45 -2.78 10.59
CA LEU A 495 11.42 -3.18 11.55
C LEU A 495 10.47 -2.03 11.90
N THR A 496 10.98 -0.80 11.90
CA THR A 496 10.32 0.40 12.44
C THR A 496 10.05 1.46 11.37
N GLY A 497 10.37 1.20 10.10
CA GLY A 497 10.14 2.12 8.99
C GLY A 497 10.73 1.62 7.67
N ALA A 498 10.57 2.38 6.59
CA ALA A 498 11.19 2.11 5.30
C ALA A 498 11.70 3.39 4.64
N VAL A 499 12.69 3.25 3.76
CA VAL A 499 13.29 4.38 3.03
C VAL A 499 13.55 4.02 1.57
N GLU A 500 13.37 4.97 0.66
CA GLU A 500 13.75 4.79 -0.73
C GLU A 500 15.28 4.91 -0.87
N ALA A 501 15.90 3.88 -1.43
CA ALA A 501 17.32 3.80 -1.67
C ALA A 501 17.65 3.81 -3.18
N VAL A 502 18.81 4.38 -3.51
CA VAL A 502 19.30 4.51 -4.88
C VAL A 502 20.68 3.92 -5.01
N ALA A 503 20.83 2.91 -5.86
CA ALA A 503 22.12 2.36 -6.29
C ALA A 503 22.49 2.92 -7.68
N PHE A 504 23.51 3.77 -7.71
CA PHE A 504 24.09 4.33 -8.94
C PHE A 504 24.94 3.29 -9.69
N PRO A 505 25.27 3.52 -10.98
CA PRO A 505 25.96 2.55 -11.82
C PRO A 505 27.16 1.85 -11.22
N ASN A 506 28.06 2.57 -10.55
CA ASN A 506 29.26 1.96 -9.95
C ASN A 506 28.89 0.93 -8.88
N VAL A 507 27.85 1.21 -8.08
CA VAL A 507 27.35 0.30 -7.03
C VAL A 507 26.61 -0.88 -7.65
N VAL A 508 25.87 -0.66 -8.74
CA VAL A 508 25.18 -1.74 -9.47
C VAL A 508 26.19 -2.68 -10.15
N GLU A 509 27.27 -2.15 -10.71
CA GLU A 509 28.36 -2.95 -11.30
C GLU A 509 29.06 -3.83 -10.24
N GLU A 510 29.27 -3.30 -9.02
CA GLU A 510 29.98 -4.01 -7.95
C GLU A 510 29.08 -4.95 -7.13
N TYR A 511 27.90 -4.47 -6.70
CA TYR A 511 27.02 -5.16 -5.75
C TYR A 511 25.71 -5.64 -6.37
N GLY A 512 25.47 -5.40 -7.67
CA GLY A 512 24.22 -5.73 -8.36
C GLY A 512 23.70 -7.16 -8.14
N PRO A 513 24.55 -8.21 -8.10
CA PRO A 513 24.09 -9.57 -7.81
C PRO A 513 23.47 -9.77 -6.41
N MET A 514 23.87 -8.95 -5.43
CA MET A 514 23.33 -8.99 -4.05
C MET A 514 22.00 -8.24 -3.94
N ILE A 515 21.81 -7.19 -4.74
CA ILE A 515 20.60 -6.35 -4.72
C ILE A 515 19.48 -7.06 -5.50
N ARG A 516 18.73 -7.90 -4.78
CA ARG A 516 17.59 -8.66 -5.26
C ARG A 516 16.42 -8.50 -4.29
N GLU A 517 15.20 -8.60 -4.80
CA GLU A 517 14.00 -8.58 -3.97
C GLU A 517 14.09 -9.65 -2.88
N ASP A 518 13.61 -9.31 -1.68
CA ASP A 518 13.61 -10.16 -0.48
C ASP A 518 14.99 -10.47 0.11
N ALA A 519 16.07 -9.90 -0.42
CA ALA A 519 17.36 -9.99 0.25
C ALA A 519 17.35 -9.15 1.53
N VAL A 520 17.82 -9.73 2.63
CA VAL A 520 18.18 -8.96 3.82
C VAL A 520 19.58 -8.41 3.57
N LEU A 521 19.74 -7.10 3.53
CA LEU A 521 21.02 -6.44 3.26
C LEU A 521 21.31 -5.38 4.31
N VAL A 522 22.60 -5.22 4.61
CA VAL A 522 23.14 -4.06 5.31
C VAL A 522 23.72 -3.13 4.26
N LEU A 523 23.25 -1.89 4.25
CA LEU A 523 23.57 -0.88 3.27
C LEU A 523 24.31 0.26 3.95
N ARG A 524 25.53 0.54 3.46
CA ARG A 524 26.26 1.75 3.82
C ARG A 524 26.06 2.79 2.74
N GLY A 525 25.82 4.03 3.14
CA GLY A 525 25.54 5.08 2.19
C GLY A 525 25.49 6.45 2.83
N ARG A 526 25.09 7.42 2.01
CA ARG A 526 24.85 8.79 2.45
C ARG A 526 23.37 9.10 2.42
N ILE A 527 22.95 9.94 3.35
CA ILE A 527 21.62 10.52 3.41
C ILE A 527 21.55 11.68 2.38
N ASP A 528 20.48 11.74 1.59
CA ASP A 528 20.20 12.84 0.65
C ASP A 528 18.83 13.43 1.01
N HIS A 529 18.83 14.54 1.74
CA HIS A 529 17.62 15.29 2.08
C HIS A 529 17.17 16.13 0.89
N ARG A 530 15.88 16.06 0.54
CA ARG A 530 15.28 16.86 -0.53
C ARG A 530 13.97 17.48 -0.04
N GLY A 531 14.08 18.57 0.70
CA GLY A 531 12.96 19.09 1.49
C GLY A 531 12.74 18.15 2.67
N ASP A 532 11.49 17.73 2.89
CA ASP A 532 11.13 16.77 3.95
C ASP A 532 11.30 15.29 3.54
N ASP A 533 11.64 15.03 2.27
CA ASP A 533 11.96 13.67 1.80
C ASP A 533 13.40 13.29 2.11
N VAL A 534 13.60 12.06 2.56
CA VAL A 534 14.92 11.45 2.70
C VAL A 534 15.09 10.32 1.69
N LYS A 535 16.17 10.38 0.91
CA LYS A 535 16.64 9.24 0.10
C LYS A 535 17.97 8.72 0.60
N PHE A 536 18.16 7.41 0.52
CA PHE A 536 19.41 6.76 0.90
C PHE A 536 20.24 6.43 -0.33
N ILE A 537 21.37 7.11 -0.51
CA ILE A 537 22.27 6.85 -1.63
C ILE A 537 23.25 5.76 -1.23
N VAL A 538 23.06 4.57 -1.80
CA VAL A 538 23.85 3.38 -1.48
C VAL A 538 25.27 3.56 -2.00
N GLN A 539 26.25 3.20 -1.17
CA GLN A 539 27.68 3.22 -1.49
C GLN A 539 28.34 1.85 -1.28
N GLY A 540 27.82 1.05 -0.35
CA GLY A 540 28.27 -0.32 -0.11
C GLY A 540 27.11 -1.22 0.32
N VAL A 541 27.22 -2.50 -0.01
CA VAL A 541 26.21 -3.52 0.29
C VAL A 541 26.88 -4.70 0.96
N THR A 542 26.27 -5.25 1.99
CA THR A 542 26.72 -6.48 2.65
C THR A 542 25.50 -7.36 2.92
N GLU A 543 25.53 -8.60 2.42
CA GLU A 543 24.55 -9.62 2.78
C GLU A 543 25.04 -10.24 4.11
N PRO A 544 24.32 -10.05 5.23
CA PRO A 544 24.70 -10.66 6.49
C PRO A 544 24.65 -12.18 6.37
N GLU A 545 25.61 -12.88 6.96
CA GLU A 545 25.55 -14.33 7.07
C GLU A 545 24.45 -14.70 8.07
N LEU A 546 23.23 -14.84 7.56
CA LEU A 546 22.06 -15.36 8.26
C LEU A 546 22.20 -16.88 8.49
N THR A 547 23.30 -17.29 9.10
CA THR A 547 23.42 -18.68 9.59
C THR A 547 22.56 -18.79 10.84
N SER A 548 21.32 -19.18 10.62
CA SER A 548 20.37 -19.54 11.66
C SER A 548 20.86 -20.77 12.44
N ASP A 549 20.75 -20.69 13.77
CA ASP A 549 20.63 -21.84 14.69
C ASP A 549 21.78 -22.86 14.81
N ALA A 550 23.01 -22.55 14.40
CA ALA A 550 24.15 -23.40 14.75
C ALA A 550 24.46 -23.28 16.25
N SER A 551 23.79 -24.06 17.09
CA SER A 551 24.09 -24.15 18.52
C SER A 551 25.48 -24.72 18.74
N VAL A 552 26.32 -24.07 19.54
CA VAL A 552 27.64 -24.60 19.89
C VAL A 552 27.44 -25.64 20.99
N ARG A 553 27.74 -26.91 20.70
CA ARG A 553 27.59 -28.00 21.65
C ARG A 553 28.96 -28.52 22.07
N VAL A 554 29.20 -28.55 23.37
CA VAL A 554 30.47 -28.99 23.95
C VAL A 554 30.22 -30.14 24.92
N ARG A 555 30.87 -31.28 24.69
CA ARG A 555 30.84 -32.45 25.56
C ARG A 555 32.02 -32.43 26.53
N VAL A 556 31.72 -32.50 27.82
CA VAL A 556 32.69 -32.45 28.91
C VAL A 556 32.36 -33.52 29.95
N SER A 557 33.36 -34.22 30.47
CA SER A 557 33.15 -35.12 31.61
C SER A 557 32.84 -34.33 32.88
N ALA A 558 31.80 -34.70 33.61
CA ALA A 558 31.37 -34.01 34.83
C ALA A 558 32.48 -33.92 35.89
N SER A 559 33.40 -34.89 35.95
CA SER A 559 34.56 -34.89 36.86
C SER A 559 35.62 -33.85 36.51
N ARG A 560 35.62 -33.33 35.28
CA ARG A 560 36.54 -32.28 34.81
C ARG A 560 35.98 -30.86 34.98
N MET A 561 34.71 -30.72 35.34
CA MET A 561 34.08 -29.42 35.52
C MET A 561 34.33 -28.88 36.94
N SER A 562 35.49 -28.25 37.15
CA SER A 562 35.80 -27.50 38.38
C SER A 562 35.40 -26.03 38.25
N GLU A 563 35.34 -25.30 39.37
CA GLU A 563 35.08 -23.85 39.39
C GLU A 563 36.09 -23.07 38.54
N SER A 564 37.37 -23.46 38.59
CA SER A 564 38.44 -22.85 37.79
C SER A 564 38.26 -23.06 36.28
N VAL A 565 37.73 -24.21 35.85
CA VAL A 565 37.44 -24.51 34.44
C VAL A 565 36.20 -23.75 33.97
N ALA A 566 35.18 -23.63 34.83
CA ALA A 566 34.00 -22.83 34.53
C ALA A 566 34.34 -21.34 34.34
N GLN A 567 35.24 -20.77 35.16
CA GLN A 567 35.72 -19.41 34.99
C GLN A 567 36.50 -19.20 33.69
N LYS A 568 37.35 -20.16 33.29
CA LYS A 568 38.06 -20.12 32.00
C LYS A 568 37.11 -20.23 30.83
N LEU A 569 36.11 -21.13 30.90
CA LEU A 569 35.07 -21.22 29.87
C LEU A 569 34.33 -19.89 29.74
N LYS A 570 33.96 -19.27 30.86
CA LYS A 570 33.31 -17.96 30.87
C LYS A 570 34.13 -16.91 30.11
N LEU A 571 35.45 -16.89 30.32
CA LEU A 571 36.37 -15.99 29.63
C LEU A 571 36.45 -16.28 28.12
N VAL A 572 36.56 -17.56 27.73
CA VAL A 572 36.58 -17.97 26.32
C VAL A 572 35.29 -17.55 25.62
N LEU A 573 34.12 -17.81 26.21
CA LEU A 573 32.84 -17.40 25.62
C LEU A 573 32.72 -15.87 25.51
N ALA A 574 33.20 -15.13 26.51
CA ALA A 574 33.19 -13.66 26.49
C ALA A 574 34.08 -13.06 25.39
N ASN A 575 35.14 -13.74 24.98
CA ASN A 575 36.03 -13.30 23.91
C ASN A 575 35.47 -13.54 22.49
N HIS A 576 34.39 -14.32 22.35
CA HIS A 576 33.79 -14.69 21.06
C HIS A 576 32.28 -14.38 21.03
N PRO A 577 31.84 -13.14 21.26
CA PRO A 577 30.41 -12.80 21.36
C PRO A 577 29.67 -13.05 20.04
N GLY A 578 28.44 -13.56 20.13
CA GLY A 578 27.56 -13.77 18.98
C GLY A 578 26.15 -14.21 19.36
N SER A 579 25.41 -14.79 18.41
CA SER A 579 23.99 -15.15 18.59
C SER A 579 23.74 -16.64 18.82
N SER A 580 24.76 -17.50 18.66
CA SER A 580 24.58 -18.94 18.81
C SER A 580 24.50 -19.35 20.29
N PRO A 581 23.44 -20.09 20.70
CA PRO A 581 23.36 -20.62 22.05
C PRO A 581 24.39 -21.71 22.29
N VAL A 582 24.96 -21.75 23.50
CA VAL A 582 25.95 -22.76 23.92
C VAL A 582 25.30 -23.81 24.81
N TYR A 583 25.48 -25.08 24.49
CA TYR A 583 25.03 -26.22 25.30
C TYR A 583 26.23 -27.04 25.77
N ILE A 584 26.29 -27.30 27.07
CA ILE A 584 27.30 -28.15 27.68
C ILE A 584 26.69 -29.52 27.99
N HIS A 585 27.17 -30.54 27.30
CA HIS A 585 26.84 -31.94 27.53
C HIS A 585 27.78 -32.51 28.61
N MET A 586 27.30 -32.56 29.85
CA MET A 586 28.06 -33.10 30.99
C MET A 586 27.86 -34.61 31.10
N THR A 587 28.91 -35.40 30.86
CA THR A 587 28.88 -36.86 30.93
C THR A 587 29.45 -37.37 32.27
N GLY A 588 28.66 -38.13 33.02
CA GLY A 588 29.08 -38.75 34.29
C GLY A 588 28.58 -40.20 34.42
N GLU A 589 28.92 -40.87 35.52
CA GLU A 589 28.55 -42.29 35.76
C GLU A 589 27.03 -42.54 35.77
N LYS A 590 26.23 -41.51 36.05
CA LYS A 590 24.75 -41.58 36.10
C LYS A 590 24.07 -41.15 34.79
N GLY A 591 24.82 -40.93 33.71
CA GLY A 591 24.29 -40.50 32.40
C GLY A 591 24.74 -39.10 31.97
N GLU A 592 24.12 -38.58 30.90
CA GLU A 592 24.39 -37.26 30.33
C GLU A 592 23.39 -36.23 30.85
N ARG A 593 23.86 -35.03 31.21
CA ARG A 593 23.03 -33.86 31.48
C ARG A 593 23.41 -32.72 30.56
N ILE A 594 22.42 -32.08 29.95
CA ILE A 594 22.63 -30.94 29.05
C ILE A 594 22.32 -29.67 29.81
N VAL A 595 23.28 -28.76 29.89
CA VAL A 595 23.14 -27.44 30.49
C VAL A 595 23.20 -26.39 29.40
N ARG A 596 22.12 -25.61 29.25
CA ARG A 596 22.13 -24.42 28.41
C ARG A 596 22.83 -23.29 29.18
N VAL A 597 23.87 -22.72 28.59
CA VAL A 597 24.57 -21.57 29.16
C VAL A 597 23.69 -20.33 29.05
N SER A 598 23.81 -19.41 30.01
CA SER A 598 23.07 -18.14 30.04
C SER A 598 23.17 -17.40 28.69
N PRO A 599 22.06 -16.81 28.18
CA PRO A 599 22.03 -16.09 26.90
C PRO A 599 23.06 -14.96 26.78
N GLU A 600 23.53 -14.40 27.90
CA GLU A 600 24.58 -13.37 27.94
C GLU A 600 25.96 -13.88 27.48
N HIS A 601 26.14 -15.21 27.36
CA HIS A 601 27.35 -15.87 26.84
C HIS A 601 27.08 -16.56 25.49
N ALA A 602 26.15 -16.05 24.69
CA ALA A 602 25.97 -16.49 23.31
C ALA A 602 27.19 -16.11 22.46
N VAL A 603 27.55 -16.97 21.51
CA VAL A 603 28.84 -16.91 20.81
C VAL A 603 28.72 -16.92 19.29
N ASN A 604 29.78 -16.52 18.60
CA ASN A 604 29.91 -16.67 17.16
C ASN A 604 30.67 -17.97 16.84
N PRO A 605 30.08 -18.95 16.14
CA PRO A 605 30.67 -20.27 15.91
C PRO A 605 31.78 -20.27 14.84
N ARG A 606 32.87 -19.54 15.11
CA ARG A 606 34.06 -19.47 14.24
C ARG A 606 35.10 -20.52 14.62
N SER A 607 35.98 -20.83 13.67
CA SER A 607 37.11 -21.77 13.86
C SER A 607 38.00 -21.43 15.07
N ALA A 608 38.17 -20.14 15.38
CA ALA A 608 38.93 -19.66 16.54
C ALA A 608 38.30 -20.10 17.88
N LEU A 609 36.99 -19.92 18.05
CA LEU A 609 36.26 -20.39 19.22
C LEU A 609 36.41 -21.91 19.41
N PHE A 610 36.26 -22.67 18.33
CA PHE A 610 36.39 -24.13 18.39
C PHE A 610 37.82 -24.58 18.74
N ALA A 611 38.84 -23.82 18.38
CA ALA A 611 40.21 -24.11 18.77
C ALA A 611 40.42 -23.92 20.28
N GLU A 612 39.95 -22.81 20.85
CA GLU A 612 40.06 -22.53 22.29
C GLU A 612 39.22 -23.51 23.13
N LEU A 613 38.01 -23.88 22.67
CA LEU A 613 37.19 -24.90 23.35
C LEU A 613 37.86 -26.27 23.33
N ARG A 614 38.52 -26.65 22.23
CA ARG A 614 39.29 -27.89 22.13
C ARG A 614 40.55 -27.87 22.98
N GLU A 615 41.18 -26.72 23.17
CA GLU A 615 42.30 -26.57 24.12
C GLU A 615 41.83 -26.74 25.56
N LEU A 616 40.67 -26.17 25.90
CA LEU A 616 40.13 -26.21 27.26
C LEU A 616 39.60 -27.60 27.67
N PHE A 617 38.92 -28.31 26.75
CA PHE A 617 38.22 -29.57 27.07
C PHE A 617 38.76 -30.80 26.33
N GLY A 618 39.66 -30.63 25.37
CA GLY A 618 40.23 -31.69 24.54
C GLY A 618 39.71 -31.68 23.09
N PRO A 619 40.42 -32.35 22.16
CA PRO A 619 40.18 -32.23 20.72
C PRO A 619 38.81 -32.76 20.24
N THR A 620 38.18 -33.64 21.00
CA THR A 620 36.88 -34.27 20.68
C THR A 620 35.69 -33.65 21.45
N SER A 621 35.91 -32.51 22.11
CA SER A 621 34.89 -31.88 22.97
C SER A 621 33.81 -31.12 22.20
N VAL A 622 34.12 -30.56 21.03
CA VAL A 622 33.15 -29.86 20.18
C VAL A 622 32.41 -30.88 19.31
N MET A 623 31.07 -30.86 19.35
CA MET A 623 30.20 -31.81 18.63
C MET A 623 29.84 -31.36 17.22
#